data_AF-A0A068R5W2-F1
#
_entry.id   AF-A0A068R5W2-F1
#
_cell.length_a   1.000
_cell.length_b   1.000
_cell.length_c   1.000
_cell.angle_alpha   90.00
_cell.angle_beta   90.00
_cell.angle_gamma   90.00
#
_symmetry.space_group_name_H-M   'P 1'
#
loop_
_entity.id
_entity.type
_entity.pdbx_description
1 polymer ?
#
loop_
_entity_poly.entity_id
_entity_poly.type
_entity_poly.pdbx_seq_one_letter_code
_entity_poly.pdbx_strand_id
1 'polypeptide(L)'
;MASKKKYTYVGLSDSHSVQDVNSLLTAYMPNVDPGIHVAHKVLAEDAPDKLLRGDYQWGKKYIHSGTLELSYHFLESQPAIMPLFKISGFSAFNEEQKDAAKLSLQSWADVANIKFTEVSSENKANITFGFFDYSVDNDYAFATLPQGQRTAYTWYDSESHTFVDNDIDVNGYARQTFTHEIGHALGLEHPADYDASDKKRPSYINSADYFEDSRAYTVMSYFSEKFTGQDFKYQYSSAPLLNDIAAIQELYGANMETRQGDTVYGFNSNTDRDFMTATDADSKLVFSVWDAGGEDTFDFSGFTQNQRINLNEGTFSDVGGLKGNVSIARGVVIENAIGGSGDDILVGNSADNILKGGAGDDVIYGGLGGDHLWGGEGNDTFVYLDGKESLKDNPDWIHDFISGEDKIDLSDFNFGETGEIKFVEAFSGKAGEVLLTYDEANDVTDLGISLGGDLAGNDFLVKVIGQPLTEADFIV
;
A
#
# COMPACT_ATOMS: atom_id res chain seq x y z
N MET A 1 -5.06 16.76 34.99
CA MET A 1 -6.00 16.60 33.86
C MET A 1 -5.42 17.40 32.70
N ALA A 2 -4.62 16.75 31.86
CA ALA A 2 -4.10 17.37 30.65
C ALA A 2 -5.09 17.05 29.52
N SER A 3 -5.63 18.11 28.93
CA SER A 3 -6.55 18.05 27.79
C SER A 3 -5.86 17.38 26.60
N LYS A 4 -6.18 16.10 26.34
CA LYS A 4 -5.91 15.47 25.05
C LYS A 4 -6.84 16.13 24.02
N LYS A 5 -6.32 17.05 23.20
CA LYS A 5 -7.02 17.46 21.98
C LYS A 5 -7.10 16.23 21.08
N LYS A 6 -8.33 15.76 20.83
CA LYS A 6 -8.63 14.86 19.73
C LYS A 6 -8.51 15.70 18.47
N TYR A 7 -7.51 15.43 17.65
CA TYR A 7 -7.47 15.95 16.29
C TYR A 7 -8.44 15.10 15.48
N THR A 8 -9.65 15.62 15.30
CA THR A 8 -10.52 15.20 14.20
C THR A 8 -10.09 16.02 12.98
N TYR A 9 -9.86 15.37 11.84
CA TYR A 9 -9.65 16.04 10.55
C TYR A 9 -10.91 16.89 10.24
N VAL A 10 -10.75 18.21 10.14
CA VAL A 10 -11.83 19.16 9.87
C VAL A 10 -11.38 20.12 8.76
N GLY A 11 -11.33 19.65 7.51
CA GLY A 11 -11.13 20.48 6.32
C GLY A 11 -9.75 21.14 6.21
N LEU A 12 -9.21 21.18 5.00
CA LEU A 12 -7.99 21.90 4.71
C LEU A 12 -8.27 23.41 4.85
N SER A 13 -7.39 24.09 5.56
CA SER A 13 -7.31 25.54 5.58
C SER A 13 -5.85 25.87 5.34
N ASP A 14 -5.56 26.91 4.54
CA ASP A 14 -4.21 27.30 4.09
C ASP A 14 -3.15 27.27 5.22
N SER A 15 -3.52 27.51 6.48
CA SER A 15 -2.60 27.45 7.63
C SER A 15 -2.18 26.03 8.11
N HIS A 16 -2.52 24.95 7.40
CA HIS A 16 -2.23 23.58 7.84
C HIS A 16 -1.57 22.66 6.80
N SER A 17 -1.31 23.11 5.56
CA SER A 17 -0.81 22.23 4.48
C SER A 17 0.47 21.45 4.86
N VAL A 18 1.46 22.12 5.47
CA VAL A 18 2.67 21.49 6.00
C VAL A 18 2.36 20.44 7.07
N GLN A 19 1.36 20.69 7.94
CA GLN A 19 0.95 19.72 8.95
C GLN A 19 0.25 18.53 8.32
N ASP A 20 -0.53 18.75 7.27
CA ASP A 20 -1.22 17.71 6.52
C ASP A 20 -0.22 16.78 5.82
N VAL A 21 0.78 17.34 5.12
CA VAL A 21 1.91 16.60 4.54
C VAL A 21 2.66 15.80 5.62
N ASN A 22 3.11 16.46 6.70
CA ASN A 22 3.82 15.79 7.79
C ASN A 22 2.99 14.69 8.46
N SER A 23 1.67 14.88 8.58
CA SER A 23 0.76 13.88 9.13
C SER A 23 0.63 12.65 8.23
N LEU A 24 0.78 12.80 6.91
CA LEU A 24 0.73 11.70 5.95
C LEU A 24 2.07 10.98 5.87
N LEU A 25 3.18 11.72 5.85
CA LEU A 25 4.53 11.15 5.92
C LEU A 25 4.75 10.29 7.17
N THR A 26 4.03 10.59 8.25
CA THR A 26 4.11 9.84 9.50
C THR A 26 2.89 8.96 9.79
N ALA A 27 1.91 8.87 8.88
CA ALA A 27 0.68 8.13 9.09
C ALA A 27 0.98 6.64 9.31
N TYR A 28 0.23 6.01 10.23
CA TYR A 28 0.33 4.58 10.56
C TYR A 28 1.69 4.12 11.14
N MET A 29 2.68 5.02 11.27
CA MET A 29 3.94 4.72 11.93
C MET A 29 3.73 4.65 13.46
N PRO A 30 3.95 3.49 14.08
CA PRO A 30 3.67 3.32 15.49
C PRO A 30 4.63 4.14 16.37
N ASN A 31 4.08 4.77 17.40
CA ASN A 31 4.75 5.76 18.28
C ASN A 31 5.11 7.10 17.63
N VAL A 32 4.81 7.30 16.34
CA VAL A 32 5.00 8.57 15.64
C VAL A 32 3.64 9.19 15.31
N ASP A 33 2.74 8.43 14.68
CA ASP A 33 1.37 8.89 14.41
C ASP A 33 0.57 9.03 15.72
N PRO A 34 0.12 10.24 16.09
CA PRO A 34 -0.66 10.47 17.31
C PRO A 34 -2.06 9.84 17.28
N GLY A 35 -2.57 9.47 16.11
CA GLY A 35 -3.84 8.77 15.89
C GLY A 35 -3.77 7.27 16.18
N ILE A 36 -2.57 6.70 16.29
CA ILE A 36 -2.36 5.26 16.43
C ILE A 36 -2.19 4.87 17.90
N HIS A 37 -2.94 3.84 18.31
CA HIS A 37 -2.78 3.25 19.63
C HIS A 37 -1.91 1.99 19.56
N VAL A 38 -0.69 2.09 20.06
CA VAL A 38 0.26 0.97 20.12
C VAL A 38 0.00 0.15 21.39
N ALA A 39 -0.63 -1.02 21.24
CA ALA A 39 -0.94 -1.92 22.37
C ALA A 39 0.12 -3.02 22.58
N HIS A 40 0.91 -3.34 21.55
CA HIS A 40 1.94 -4.39 21.58
C HIS A 40 3.29 -3.83 21.14
N LYS A 41 4.36 -4.63 21.27
CA LYS A 41 5.70 -4.25 20.79
C LYS A 41 5.66 -4.01 19.28
N VAL A 42 6.31 -2.95 18.82
CA VAL A 42 6.53 -2.65 17.40
C VAL A 42 7.70 -3.47 16.88
N LEU A 43 7.52 -4.12 15.73
CA LEU A 43 8.60 -4.80 15.02
C LEU A 43 8.97 -4.10 13.70
N ALA A 44 8.05 -3.34 13.09
CA ALA A 44 8.26 -2.67 11.81
C ALA A 44 8.86 -3.62 10.75
N GLU A 45 10.08 -3.35 10.30
CA GLU A 45 10.80 -4.13 9.29
C GLU A 45 11.07 -5.59 9.70
N ASP A 46 11.11 -5.89 11.01
CA ASP A 46 11.33 -7.26 11.53
C ASP A 46 10.00 -8.05 11.66
N ALA A 47 8.85 -7.45 11.34
CA ALA A 47 7.55 -8.10 11.45
C ALA A 47 7.38 -9.31 10.49
N PRO A 48 7.85 -9.28 9.22
CA PRO A 48 7.76 -10.42 8.31
C PRO A 48 8.42 -11.70 8.85
N ASP A 49 9.54 -11.60 9.56
CA ASP A 49 10.25 -12.74 10.16
C ASP A 49 9.37 -13.60 11.08
N LYS A 50 8.32 -12.99 11.66
CA LYS A 50 7.38 -13.70 12.54
C LYS A 50 6.52 -14.71 11.78
N LEU A 51 6.27 -14.49 10.50
CA LEU A 51 5.58 -15.43 9.62
C LEU A 51 6.45 -16.63 9.25
N LEU A 52 7.77 -16.56 9.48
CA LEU A 52 8.75 -17.55 9.04
C LEU A 52 9.44 -18.31 10.19
N ARG A 53 8.99 -18.11 11.43
CA ARG A 53 9.65 -18.59 12.66
C ARG A 53 9.93 -20.10 12.69
N GLY A 54 9.14 -20.91 11.99
CA GLY A 54 9.22 -22.36 11.94
C GLY A 54 10.07 -22.93 10.81
N ASP A 55 10.64 -22.07 9.94
CA ASP A 55 11.49 -22.47 8.80
C ASP A 55 10.80 -23.53 7.90
N TYR A 56 9.51 -23.30 7.62
CA TYR A 56 8.73 -24.17 6.75
C TYR A 56 8.88 -23.72 5.30
N GLN A 57 9.49 -24.58 4.48
CA GLN A 57 9.70 -24.29 3.07
C GLN A 57 9.64 -25.55 2.21
N TRP A 58 9.17 -25.40 0.97
CA TRP A 58 9.21 -26.49 0.00
C TRP A 58 10.66 -26.87 -0.31
N GLY A 59 10.94 -28.18 -0.29
CA GLY A 59 12.30 -28.66 -0.51
C GLY A 59 12.87 -28.29 -1.88
N LYS A 60 14.18 -28.05 -1.95
CA LYS A 60 14.93 -27.62 -3.15
C LYS A 60 14.66 -28.41 -4.44
N LYS A 61 14.17 -29.65 -4.34
CA LYS A 61 13.76 -30.48 -5.49
C LYS A 61 12.60 -29.89 -6.30
N TYR A 62 11.83 -28.95 -5.72
CA TYR A 62 10.75 -28.23 -6.40
C TYR A 62 11.22 -26.89 -6.98
N ILE A 63 12.48 -26.49 -6.74
CA ILE A 63 13.04 -25.23 -7.24
C ILE A 63 13.79 -25.51 -8.54
N HIS A 64 13.31 -24.92 -9.64
CA HIS A 64 13.92 -25.03 -10.96
C HIS A 64 14.33 -23.64 -11.43
N SER A 65 15.64 -23.46 -11.66
CA SER A 65 16.22 -22.18 -12.09
C SER A 65 15.86 -20.97 -11.20
N GLY A 66 15.71 -21.19 -9.90
CA GLY A 66 15.34 -20.14 -8.94
C GLY A 66 13.83 -19.95 -8.73
N THR A 67 12.99 -20.62 -9.52
CA THR A 67 11.53 -20.59 -9.37
C THR A 67 11.04 -21.83 -8.64
N LEU A 68 10.22 -21.64 -7.62
CA LEU A 68 9.47 -22.72 -6.97
C LEU A 68 8.33 -23.17 -7.88
N GLU A 69 8.37 -24.41 -8.37
CA GLU A 69 7.31 -24.96 -9.22
C GLU A 69 6.44 -25.95 -8.43
N LEU A 70 5.17 -25.61 -8.25
CA LEU A 70 4.19 -26.42 -7.52
C LEU A 70 2.99 -26.76 -8.40
N SER A 71 2.58 -28.02 -8.35
CA SER A 71 1.32 -28.44 -8.95
C SER A 71 0.15 -28.33 -7.97
N TYR A 72 -1.06 -28.06 -8.46
CA TYR A 72 -2.25 -28.04 -7.62
C TYR A 72 -3.43 -28.80 -8.24
N HIS A 73 -4.38 -29.21 -7.40
CA HIS A 73 -5.58 -29.93 -7.82
C HIS A 73 -6.76 -29.65 -6.90
N PHE A 74 -7.94 -29.39 -7.48
CA PHE A 74 -9.21 -29.37 -6.76
C PHE A 74 -9.76 -30.78 -6.66
N LEU A 75 -9.97 -31.27 -5.45
CA LEU A 75 -10.45 -32.63 -5.22
C LEU A 75 -11.87 -32.80 -5.80
N GLU A 76 -12.09 -33.90 -6.51
CA GLU A 76 -13.38 -34.23 -7.12
C GLU A 76 -14.18 -35.29 -6.33
N SER A 77 -13.52 -35.98 -5.40
CA SER A 77 -14.13 -37.01 -4.56
C SER A 77 -13.42 -37.10 -3.21
N GLN A 78 -14.11 -37.67 -2.21
CA GLN A 78 -13.59 -37.79 -0.85
C GLN A 78 -12.25 -38.52 -0.80
N PRO A 79 -11.15 -37.87 -0.40
CA PRO A 79 -9.86 -38.52 -0.29
C PRO A 79 -9.75 -39.33 1.00
N ALA A 80 -8.94 -40.38 0.99
CA ALA A 80 -8.74 -41.27 2.14
C ALA A 80 -8.07 -40.60 3.35
N ILE A 81 -7.50 -39.40 3.17
CA ILE A 81 -6.78 -38.65 4.22
C ILE A 81 -7.72 -37.93 5.20
N MET A 82 -8.96 -37.63 4.82
CA MET A 82 -9.88 -36.81 5.65
C MET A 82 -10.00 -37.28 7.11
N PRO A 83 -10.14 -38.60 7.41
CA PRO A 83 -10.23 -39.05 8.80
C PRO A 83 -8.97 -38.77 9.64
N LEU A 84 -7.79 -38.65 9.02
CA LEU A 84 -6.55 -38.29 9.72
C LEU A 84 -6.55 -36.83 10.17
N PHE A 85 -7.28 -35.97 9.48
CA PHE A 85 -7.55 -34.58 9.87
C PHE A 85 -8.79 -34.44 10.75
N LYS A 86 -9.44 -35.54 11.15
CA LYS A 86 -10.69 -35.55 11.93
C LYS A 86 -11.85 -34.75 11.30
N ILE A 87 -11.88 -34.69 9.98
CA ILE A 87 -12.96 -34.06 9.21
C ILE A 87 -13.77 -35.08 8.42
N SER A 88 -15.00 -34.73 8.06
CA SER A 88 -15.88 -35.53 7.20
C SER A 88 -16.82 -34.67 6.34
N GLY A 89 -17.63 -35.33 5.50
CA GLY A 89 -18.62 -34.67 4.64
C GLY A 89 -17.99 -33.86 3.52
N PHE A 90 -17.27 -34.58 2.67
CA PHE A 90 -16.59 -33.99 1.53
C PHE A 90 -17.54 -33.30 0.56
N SER A 91 -17.19 -32.10 0.13
CA SER A 91 -17.71 -31.50 -1.10
C SER A 91 -16.57 -30.97 -1.99
N ALA A 92 -16.77 -31.04 -3.30
CA ALA A 92 -15.83 -30.52 -4.28
C ALA A 92 -16.06 -29.01 -4.49
N PHE A 93 -15.00 -28.30 -4.88
CA PHE A 93 -15.14 -26.91 -5.32
C PHE A 93 -16.04 -26.81 -6.55
N ASN A 94 -16.95 -25.84 -6.56
CA ASN A 94 -17.64 -25.42 -7.78
C ASN A 94 -16.72 -24.57 -8.68
N GLU A 95 -17.14 -24.25 -9.91
CA GLU A 95 -16.27 -23.52 -10.85
C GLU A 95 -15.94 -22.09 -10.40
N GLU A 96 -16.89 -21.35 -9.80
CA GLU A 96 -16.64 -19.99 -9.30
C GLU A 96 -15.61 -19.99 -8.16
N GLN A 97 -15.70 -20.96 -7.24
CA GLN A 97 -14.73 -21.15 -6.17
C GLN A 97 -13.36 -21.56 -6.71
N LYS A 98 -13.29 -22.38 -7.77
CA LYS A 98 -12.03 -22.71 -8.43
C LYS A 98 -11.39 -21.47 -9.03
N ASP A 99 -12.17 -20.61 -9.67
CA ASP A 99 -11.67 -19.38 -10.27
C ASP A 99 -11.17 -18.40 -9.20
N ALA A 100 -11.91 -18.21 -8.11
CA ALA A 100 -11.46 -17.40 -6.97
C ALA A 100 -10.16 -17.95 -6.31
N ALA A 101 -10.05 -19.26 -6.14
CA ALA A 101 -8.84 -19.89 -5.62
C ALA A 101 -7.65 -19.76 -6.58
N LYS A 102 -7.88 -19.83 -7.90
CA LYS A 102 -6.83 -19.58 -8.92
C LYS A 102 -6.33 -18.15 -8.89
N LEU A 103 -7.21 -17.17 -8.71
CA LEU A 103 -6.80 -15.76 -8.53
C LEU A 103 -5.97 -15.58 -7.24
N SER A 104 -6.29 -16.32 -6.19
CA SER A 104 -5.52 -16.32 -4.93
C SER A 104 -4.14 -16.98 -5.10
N LEU A 105 -4.03 -18.06 -5.88
CA LEU A 105 -2.73 -18.63 -6.28
C LEU A 105 -1.94 -17.64 -7.14
N GLN A 106 -2.60 -16.94 -8.07
CA GLN A 106 -1.97 -15.96 -8.94
C GLN A 106 -1.40 -14.78 -8.15
N SER A 107 -2.10 -14.27 -7.14
CA SER A 107 -1.59 -13.16 -6.33
C SER A 107 -0.34 -13.50 -5.53
N TRP A 108 -0.17 -14.75 -5.08
CA TRP A 108 1.11 -15.23 -4.50
C TRP A 108 2.22 -15.36 -5.55
N ALA A 109 1.91 -15.85 -6.75
CA ALA A 109 2.87 -15.98 -7.85
C ALA A 109 3.30 -14.62 -8.42
N ASP A 110 2.46 -13.60 -8.31
CA ASP A 110 2.80 -12.24 -8.72
C ASP A 110 3.95 -11.67 -7.88
N VAL A 111 4.02 -12.00 -6.58
CA VAL A 111 4.93 -11.30 -5.65
C VAL A 111 6.23 -12.07 -5.37
N ALA A 112 6.28 -13.37 -5.62
CA ALA A 112 7.46 -14.21 -5.42
C ALA A 112 7.68 -15.19 -6.58
N ASN A 113 8.91 -15.73 -6.72
CA ASN A 113 9.26 -16.65 -7.82
C ASN A 113 8.60 -18.02 -7.65
N ILE A 114 7.28 -18.07 -7.83
CA ILE A 114 6.45 -19.25 -7.66
C ILE A 114 5.65 -19.45 -8.94
N LYS A 115 5.59 -20.70 -9.40
CA LYS A 115 4.79 -21.10 -10.54
C LYS A 115 3.83 -22.20 -10.13
N PHE A 116 2.54 -21.94 -10.30
CA PHE A 116 1.49 -22.91 -10.08
C PHE A 116 1.08 -23.59 -11.38
N THR A 117 0.81 -24.88 -11.34
CA THR A 117 0.30 -25.65 -12.50
C THR A 117 -0.80 -26.60 -12.08
N GLU A 118 -2.00 -26.43 -12.65
CA GLU A 118 -3.10 -27.35 -12.38
C GLU A 118 -2.79 -28.73 -12.96
N VAL A 119 -3.05 -29.78 -12.18
CA VAL A 119 -2.91 -31.18 -12.62
C VAL A 119 -4.21 -31.95 -12.48
N SER A 120 -4.37 -32.98 -13.30
CA SER A 120 -5.62 -33.73 -13.39
C SER A 120 -5.86 -34.78 -12.29
N SER A 121 -4.96 -34.92 -11.30
CA SER A 121 -5.18 -35.87 -10.21
C SER A 121 -4.44 -35.47 -8.93
N GLU A 122 -5.07 -35.72 -7.78
CA GLU A 122 -4.51 -35.52 -6.43
C GLU A 122 -3.10 -36.13 -6.24
N ASN A 123 -2.82 -37.29 -6.85
CA ASN A 123 -1.55 -37.99 -6.65
C ASN A 123 -0.33 -37.28 -7.25
N LYS A 124 -0.58 -36.29 -8.11
CA LYS A 124 0.44 -35.46 -8.76
C LYS A 124 0.50 -34.06 -8.16
N ALA A 125 -0.42 -33.70 -7.27
CA ALA A 125 -0.56 -32.35 -6.74
C ALA A 125 0.37 -32.13 -5.53
N ASN A 126 1.03 -30.97 -5.52
CA ASN A 126 1.70 -30.44 -4.34
C ASN A 126 0.72 -29.75 -3.40
N ILE A 127 -0.33 -29.11 -3.92
CA ILE A 127 -1.38 -28.47 -3.12
C ILE A 127 -2.74 -29.02 -3.53
N THR A 128 -3.58 -29.40 -2.58
CA THR A 128 -4.94 -29.85 -2.85
C THR A 128 -5.98 -29.01 -2.13
N PHE A 129 -7.09 -28.75 -2.82
CA PHE A 129 -8.23 -27.97 -2.32
C PHE A 129 -9.46 -28.86 -2.17
N GLY A 130 -10.15 -28.78 -1.04
CA GLY A 130 -11.42 -29.48 -0.82
C GLY A 130 -12.23 -28.90 0.34
N PHE A 131 -13.53 -29.17 0.35
CA PHE A 131 -14.42 -28.77 1.43
C PHE A 131 -14.77 -29.94 2.35
N PHE A 132 -15.12 -29.62 3.59
CA PHE A 132 -15.71 -30.53 4.58
C PHE A 132 -16.94 -29.86 5.22
N ASP A 133 -17.86 -30.65 5.79
CA ASP A 133 -19.06 -30.13 6.49
C ASP A 133 -19.05 -30.39 8.01
N TYR A 134 -18.02 -31.10 8.48
CA TYR A 134 -17.85 -31.44 9.88
C TYR A 134 -16.37 -31.55 10.25
N SER A 135 -15.97 -30.85 11.32
CA SER A 135 -14.69 -31.03 12.02
C SER A 135 -14.93 -31.33 13.50
N VAL A 136 -14.16 -32.28 14.05
CA VAL A 136 -14.14 -32.55 15.50
C VAL A 136 -13.60 -31.36 16.31
N ASP A 137 -12.66 -30.61 15.72
CA ASP A 137 -11.97 -29.49 16.38
C ASP A 137 -12.67 -28.14 16.10
N ASN A 138 -13.81 -28.16 15.38
CA ASN A 138 -14.57 -26.99 14.90
C ASN A 138 -13.74 -26.03 14.03
N ASP A 139 -12.90 -26.60 13.17
CA ASP A 139 -12.08 -25.84 12.24
C ASP A 139 -12.94 -25.06 11.25
N TYR A 140 -12.54 -23.83 10.95
CA TYR A 140 -13.21 -22.96 9.98
C TYR A 140 -12.64 -23.16 8.56
N ALA A 141 -11.33 -23.16 8.48
CA ALA A 141 -10.52 -23.61 7.36
C ALA A 141 -9.15 -23.95 7.97
N PHE A 142 -8.36 -24.77 7.28
CA PHE A 142 -6.99 -25.04 7.69
C PHE A 142 -6.15 -25.55 6.54
N ALA A 143 -4.85 -25.38 6.68
CA ALA A 143 -3.86 -25.91 5.77
C ALA A 143 -2.66 -26.50 6.49
N THR A 144 -2.02 -27.45 5.83
CA THR A 144 -0.78 -28.04 6.32
C THR A 144 0.44 -27.31 5.76
N LEU A 145 1.36 -26.90 6.63
CA LEU A 145 2.66 -26.32 6.25
C LEU A 145 3.55 -27.32 5.46
N PRO A 146 4.46 -26.86 4.58
CA PRO A 146 5.35 -27.72 3.78
C PRO A 146 6.48 -28.39 4.61
N GLN A 147 6.11 -29.30 5.52
CA GLN A 147 7.00 -29.99 6.46
C GLN A 147 7.72 -31.21 5.84
N GLY A 148 8.34 -31.03 4.68
CA GLY A 148 8.99 -32.13 3.94
C GLY A 148 8.01 -33.13 3.30
N GLN A 149 6.70 -32.90 3.46
CA GLN A 149 5.64 -33.66 2.80
C GLN A 149 5.61 -33.42 1.28
N ARG A 150 5.02 -34.37 0.55
CA ARG A 150 4.84 -34.24 -0.91
C ARG A 150 3.69 -33.31 -1.26
N THR A 151 2.65 -33.32 -0.43
CA THR A 151 1.37 -32.66 -0.68
C THR A 151 0.98 -31.89 0.58
N ALA A 152 0.72 -30.59 0.43
CA ALA A 152 0.03 -29.76 1.38
C ALA A 152 -1.48 -29.81 1.08
N TYR A 153 -2.29 -29.93 2.13
CA TYR A 153 -3.74 -29.97 2.04
C TYR A 153 -4.31 -28.66 2.54
N THR A 154 -5.23 -28.07 1.79
CA THR A 154 -6.05 -26.92 2.22
C THR A 154 -7.51 -27.36 2.27
N TRP A 155 -8.15 -27.14 3.40
CA TRP A 155 -9.51 -27.59 3.70
C TRP A 155 -10.36 -26.42 4.18
N TYR A 156 -11.62 -26.39 3.73
CA TYR A 156 -12.54 -25.28 4.00
C TYR A 156 -13.89 -25.83 4.50
N ASP A 157 -14.45 -25.23 5.55
CA ASP A 157 -15.75 -25.64 6.09
C ASP A 157 -16.90 -25.09 5.23
N SER A 158 -17.60 -25.97 4.51
CA SER A 158 -18.73 -25.59 3.65
C SER A 158 -19.96 -25.13 4.43
N GLU A 159 -20.04 -25.42 5.73
CA GLU A 159 -21.14 -24.99 6.60
C GLU A 159 -20.83 -23.65 7.30
N SER A 160 -19.61 -23.13 7.15
CA SER A 160 -19.27 -21.83 7.69
C SER A 160 -19.99 -20.71 6.93
N HIS A 161 -20.43 -19.68 7.66
CA HIS A 161 -21.23 -18.58 7.11
C HIS A 161 -20.68 -18.00 5.80
N THR A 162 -19.37 -17.80 5.71
CA THR A 162 -18.74 -17.16 4.54
C THR A 162 -18.76 -18.03 3.28
N PHE A 163 -18.64 -19.35 3.42
CA PHE A 163 -18.75 -20.26 2.28
C PHE A 163 -20.21 -20.59 1.93
N VAL A 164 -21.12 -20.53 2.91
CA VAL A 164 -22.57 -20.57 2.67
C VAL A 164 -23.07 -19.32 1.93
N ASP A 165 -22.57 -18.13 2.32
CA ASP A 165 -22.90 -16.85 1.70
C ASP A 165 -22.17 -16.63 0.36
N ASN A 166 -21.24 -17.54 0.00
CA ASN A 166 -20.42 -17.49 -1.21
C ASN A 166 -19.67 -16.15 -1.37
N ASP A 167 -19.06 -15.66 -0.28
CA ASP A 167 -18.32 -14.39 -0.22
C ASP A 167 -16.90 -14.51 -0.83
N ILE A 168 -16.85 -15.02 -2.06
CA ILE A 168 -15.64 -15.39 -2.83
C ILE A 168 -15.20 -14.29 -3.82
N ASP A 169 -16.00 -13.25 -3.94
CA ASP A 169 -15.70 -12.08 -4.79
C ASP A 169 -14.53 -11.28 -4.23
N VAL A 170 -14.05 -10.30 -4.99
CA VAL A 170 -13.02 -9.37 -4.53
C VAL A 170 -13.46 -8.74 -3.21
N ASN A 171 -12.52 -8.74 -2.27
CA ASN A 171 -12.65 -8.33 -0.88
C ASN A 171 -13.52 -9.17 0.05
N GLY A 172 -14.06 -10.29 -0.44
CA GLY A 172 -14.81 -11.23 0.37
C GLY A 172 -13.94 -12.01 1.35
N TYR A 173 -14.49 -12.39 2.49
CA TYR A 173 -13.75 -13.12 3.51
C TYR A 173 -13.40 -14.55 3.07
N ALA A 174 -14.20 -15.18 2.19
CA ALA A 174 -13.86 -16.50 1.66
C ALA A 174 -12.71 -16.39 0.65
N ARG A 175 -12.67 -15.31 -0.13
CA ARG A 175 -11.52 -14.99 -0.98
C ARG A 175 -10.25 -14.80 -0.17
N GLN A 176 -10.29 -14.02 0.92
CA GLN A 176 -9.15 -13.89 1.84
C GLN A 176 -8.76 -15.24 2.45
N THR A 177 -9.73 -16.08 2.81
CA THR A 177 -9.47 -17.41 3.39
C THR A 177 -8.71 -18.31 2.41
N PHE A 178 -9.02 -18.28 1.11
CA PHE A 178 -8.21 -18.98 0.11
C PHE A 178 -6.76 -18.48 0.10
N THR A 179 -6.55 -17.16 0.04
CA THR A 179 -5.20 -16.57 0.07
C THR A 179 -4.43 -16.94 1.34
N HIS A 180 -5.10 -16.94 2.49
CA HIS A 180 -4.56 -17.32 3.80
C HIS A 180 -4.08 -18.78 3.83
N GLU A 181 -4.96 -19.72 3.48
CA GLU A 181 -4.61 -21.16 3.50
C GLU A 181 -3.54 -21.51 2.47
N ILE A 182 -3.49 -20.80 1.35
CA ILE A 182 -2.38 -20.92 0.38
C ILE A 182 -1.07 -20.41 1.01
N GLY A 183 -1.09 -19.31 1.77
CA GLY A 183 0.06 -18.82 2.53
C GLY A 183 0.65 -19.89 3.46
N HIS A 184 -0.21 -20.59 4.21
CA HIS A 184 0.18 -21.76 5.00
C HIS A 184 0.76 -22.89 4.14
N ALA A 185 0.12 -23.26 3.03
CA ALA A 185 0.64 -24.28 2.12
C ALA A 185 2.00 -23.90 1.50
N LEU A 186 2.33 -22.61 1.45
CA LEU A 186 3.60 -22.07 0.98
C LEU A 186 4.67 -21.96 2.08
N GLY A 187 4.30 -21.96 3.36
CA GLY A 187 5.26 -21.94 4.47
C GLY A 187 5.05 -20.84 5.50
N LEU A 188 4.09 -19.94 5.29
CA LEU A 188 3.82 -18.84 6.23
C LEU A 188 3.01 -19.33 7.41
N GLU A 189 3.37 -18.89 8.61
CA GLU A 189 2.59 -19.12 9.82
C GLU A 189 1.71 -17.89 10.13
N HIS A 190 0.74 -18.04 11.04
CA HIS A 190 0.13 -16.88 11.68
C HIS A 190 1.21 -16.01 12.33
N PRO A 191 1.07 -14.68 12.43
CA PRO A 191 1.97 -13.77 13.15
C PRO A 191 2.48 -14.25 14.52
N ALA A 192 1.65 -14.90 15.33
CA ALA A 192 2.03 -15.42 16.65
C ALA A 192 1.47 -16.84 16.87
N ASP A 193 1.79 -17.43 18.03
CA ASP A 193 1.35 -18.77 18.43
C ASP A 193 -0.10 -18.73 18.95
N TYR A 194 -1.05 -18.70 18.01
CA TYR A 194 -2.48 -18.83 18.26
C TYR A 194 -3.17 -19.59 17.13
N ASP A 195 -4.30 -20.21 17.46
CA ASP A 195 -5.10 -21.01 16.52
C ASP A 195 -6.61 -20.80 16.74
N ALA A 196 -7.42 -20.94 15.69
CA ALA A 196 -8.88 -20.87 15.78
C ALA A 196 -9.46 -21.98 16.68
N SER A 197 -8.79 -23.14 16.71
CA SER A 197 -9.15 -24.32 17.51
C SER A 197 -8.76 -24.20 18.99
N ASP A 198 -8.10 -23.10 19.39
CA ASP A 198 -7.72 -22.88 20.78
C ASP A 198 -8.94 -22.83 21.72
N LYS A 199 -8.76 -23.37 22.94
CA LYS A 199 -9.80 -23.41 23.98
C LYS A 199 -10.43 -22.05 24.29
N LYS A 200 -9.68 -20.98 24.05
CA LYS A 200 -10.16 -19.61 24.08
C LYS A 200 -9.90 -19.03 22.71
N ARG A 201 -10.96 -18.54 22.06
CA ARG A 201 -10.85 -17.83 20.79
C ARG A 201 -9.80 -16.72 20.91
N PRO A 202 -8.80 -16.68 20.02
CA PRO A 202 -7.76 -15.66 20.04
C PRO A 202 -8.35 -14.25 19.98
N SER A 203 -7.68 -13.31 20.63
CA SER A 203 -8.02 -11.89 20.57
C SER A 203 -6.73 -11.09 20.52
N TYR A 204 -6.68 -10.03 19.71
CA TYR A 204 -5.48 -9.20 19.54
C TYR A 204 -4.77 -8.90 20.87
N ILE A 205 -5.51 -8.32 21.83
CA ILE A 205 -4.98 -7.91 23.14
C ILE A 205 -4.30 -9.02 23.96
N ASN A 206 -4.69 -10.29 23.77
CA ASN A 206 -4.19 -11.42 24.57
C ASN A 206 -3.31 -12.40 23.77
N SER A 207 -3.38 -12.35 22.45
CA SER A 207 -2.84 -13.37 21.56
C SER A 207 -1.83 -12.82 20.56
N ALA A 208 -1.92 -11.55 20.19
CA ALA A 208 -0.92 -10.92 19.34
C ALA A 208 0.39 -10.71 20.11
N ASP A 209 1.52 -11.01 19.47
CA ASP A 209 2.86 -10.80 20.05
C ASP A 209 3.40 -9.39 19.74
N TYR A 210 2.97 -8.79 18.63
CA TYR A 210 3.47 -7.51 18.12
C TYR A 210 2.37 -6.66 17.49
N PHE A 211 2.66 -5.37 17.31
CA PHE A 211 1.70 -4.36 16.90
C PHE A 211 1.10 -4.66 15.54
N GLU A 212 1.95 -4.98 14.56
CA GLU A 212 1.64 -5.22 13.15
C GLU A 212 0.94 -6.57 12.89
N ASP A 213 0.61 -7.34 13.93
CA ASP A 213 -0.27 -8.51 13.83
C ASP A 213 -1.72 -8.06 13.63
N SER A 214 -2.01 -7.62 12.41
CA SER A 214 -3.35 -7.27 11.98
C SER A 214 -3.52 -7.52 10.50
N ARG A 215 -4.79 -7.63 10.09
CA ARG A 215 -5.20 -7.74 8.69
C ARG A 215 -4.92 -6.48 7.87
N ALA A 216 -4.31 -5.44 8.46
CA ALA A 216 -3.76 -4.32 7.69
C ALA A 216 -2.39 -4.65 7.08
N TYR A 217 -1.62 -5.53 7.72
CA TYR A 217 -0.24 -5.83 7.35
C TYR A 217 -0.06 -7.23 6.77
N THR A 218 -0.90 -8.18 7.16
CA THR A 218 -0.78 -9.58 6.74
C THR A 218 -2.14 -10.27 6.71
N VAL A 219 -2.44 -10.98 5.61
CA VAL A 219 -3.62 -11.84 5.51
C VAL A 219 -3.52 -13.04 6.45
N MET A 220 -2.33 -13.35 6.97
CA MET A 220 -2.11 -14.42 7.96
C MET A 220 -2.61 -14.03 9.36
N SER A 221 -2.99 -12.77 9.60
CA SER A 221 -3.52 -12.34 10.90
C SER A 221 -5.01 -12.66 11.07
N TYR A 222 -5.41 -12.93 12.31
CA TYR A 222 -6.82 -13.07 12.70
C TYR A 222 -7.46 -11.76 13.14
N PHE A 223 -6.65 -10.71 13.32
CA PHE A 223 -7.09 -9.51 14.01
C PHE A 223 -7.43 -8.39 13.03
N SER A 224 -8.50 -7.66 13.34
CA SER A 224 -8.95 -6.54 12.51
C SER A 224 -7.86 -5.50 12.34
N GLU A 225 -7.79 -4.95 11.13
CA GLU A 225 -6.99 -3.79 10.72
C GLU A 225 -7.15 -2.60 11.68
N LYS A 226 -8.30 -2.49 12.37
CA LYS A 226 -8.61 -1.41 13.32
C LYS A 226 -7.70 -1.39 14.54
N PHE A 227 -7.10 -2.53 14.90
CA PHE A 227 -6.14 -2.58 16.01
C PHE A 227 -4.87 -1.79 15.71
N THR A 228 -4.56 -1.58 14.43
CA THR A 228 -3.39 -0.83 13.97
C THR A 228 -3.74 0.50 13.31
N GLY A 229 -5.00 0.96 13.43
CA GLY A 229 -5.45 2.30 13.01
C GLY A 229 -6.15 2.39 11.66
N GLN A 230 -6.08 1.34 10.85
CA GLN A 230 -6.75 1.25 9.55
C GLN A 230 -8.27 1.02 9.70
N ASP A 231 -9.03 1.21 8.62
CA ASP A 231 -10.46 0.89 8.56
C ASP A 231 -10.85 0.55 7.13
N PHE A 232 -11.02 -0.74 6.86
CA PHE A 232 -11.35 -1.24 5.52
C PHE A 232 -12.85 -1.28 5.28
N LYS A 233 -13.67 -0.71 6.17
CA LYS A 233 -15.14 -0.74 6.06
C LYS A 233 -15.69 -2.16 5.85
N TYR A 234 -15.15 -3.11 6.63
CA TYR A 234 -15.51 -4.53 6.62
C TYR A 234 -15.12 -5.30 5.35
N GLN A 235 -14.25 -4.72 4.51
CA GLN A 235 -13.60 -5.40 3.40
C GLN A 235 -12.37 -6.18 3.89
N TYR A 236 -12.02 -7.25 3.17
CA TYR A 236 -10.87 -8.10 3.49
C TYR A 236 -9.90 -8.13 2.32
N SER A 237 -8.59 -7.97 2.51
CA SER A 237 -7.66 -8.06 1.38
C SER A 237 -7.71 -9.44 0.71
N SER A 238 -7.81 -9.44 -0.61
CA SER A 238 -7.87 -10.66 -1.45
C SER A 238 -6.49 -11.21 -1.83
N ALA A 239 -5.43 -10.45 -1.56
CA ALA A 239 -4.06 -10.74 -2.00
C ALA A 239 -3.07 -10.55 -0.83
N PRO A 240 -1.82 -11.03 -0.97
CA PRO A 240 -0.77 -10.76 0.02
C PRO A 240 -0.63 -9.26 0.34
N LEU A 241 -0.51 -8.94 1.61
CA LEU A 241 -0.28 -7.59 2.13
C LEU A 241 1.21 -7.35 2.42
N LEU A 242 1.55 -6.15 2.91
CA LEU A 242 2.93 -5.65 3.06
C LEU A 242 3.90 -6.66 3.71
N ASN A 243 3.51 -7.30 4.81
CA ASN A 243 4.37 -8.25 5.51
C ASN A 243 4.31 -9.67 4.90
N ASP A 244 3.22 -10.02 4.23
CA ASP A 244 3.13 -11.27 3.48
C ASP A 244 4.10 -11.28 2.30
N ILE A 245 4.15 -10.17 1.56
CA ILE A 245 5.03 -9.97 0.40
C ILE A 245 6.49 -10.12 0.85
N ALA A 246 6.91 -9.38 1.88
CA ALA A 246 8.28 -9.48 2.38
C ALA A 246 8.64 -10.92 2.84
N ALA A 247 7.76 -11.57 3.58
CA ALA A 247 8.00 -12.93 4.08
C ALA A 247 8.09 -13.97 2.96
N ILE A 248 7.19 -13.94 1.98
CA ILE A 248 7.19 -14.92 0.90
C ILE A 248 8.38 -14.70 -0.06
N GLN A 249 8.82 -13.45 -0.23
CA GLN A 249 10.02 -13.10 -0.98
C GLN A 249 11.29 -13.54 -0.28
N GLU A 250 11.33 -13.57 1.06
CA GLU A 250 12.46 -14.14 1.79
C GLU A 250 12.59 -15.66 1.52
N LEU A 251 11.46 -16.38 1.47
CA LEU A 251 11.47 -17.82 1.19
C LEU A 251 11.85 -18.15 -0.27
N TYR A 252 11.26 -17.44 -1.23
CA TYR A 252 11.28 -17.86 -2.64
C TYR A 252 11.82 -16.78 -3.61
N GLY A 253 12.26 -15.64 -3.10
CA GLY A 253 12.76 -14.51 -3.88
C GLY A 253 11.65 -13.67 -4.49
N ALA A 254 11.90 -12.36 -4.57
CA ALA A 254 11.08 -11.39 -5.29
C ALA A 254 10.90 -11.77 -6.77
N ASN A 255 9.67 -11.66 -7.27
CA ASN A 255 9.36 -11.88 -8.68
C ASN A 255 9.60 -10.60 -9.49
N MET A 256 10.80 -10.49 -10.06
CA MET A 256 11.19 -9.33 -10.88
C MET A 256 10.63 -9.37 -12.31
N GLU A 257 9.78 -10.35 -12.67
CA GLU A 257 9.10 -10.43 -13.96
C GLU A 257 7.68 -9.85 -13.94
N THR A 258 7.18 -9.53 -12.74
CA THR A 258 5.83 -9.02 -12.57
C THR A 258 5.78 -7.54 -12.89
N ARG A 259 4.94 -7.16 -13.86
CA ARG A 259 4.57 -5.76 -14.16
C ARG A 259 5.72 -4.82 -14.54
N GLN A 260 6.80 -5.33 -15.15
CA GLN A 260 8.00 -4.56 -15.60
C GLN A 260 7.80 -3.34 -16.55
N GLY A 261 6.57 -2.99 -16.91
CA GLY A 261 6.28 -1.83 -17.76
C GLY A 261 5.23 -0.96 -17.11
N ASP A 262 4.96 0.20 -17.70
CA ASP A 262 4.10 1.24 -17.13
C ASP A 262 2.73 0.70 -16.70
N THR A 263 2.54 0.62 -15.38
CA THR A 263 1.37 0.01 -14.77
C THR A 263 0.47 1.05 -14.11
N VAL A 264 -0.82 0.97 -14.38
CA VAL A 264 -1.85 1.80 -13.74
C VAL A 264 -2.61 0.95 -12.72
N TYR A 265 -2.67 1.43 -11.48
CA TYR A 265 -3.40 0.85 -10.35
C TYR A 265 -4.61 1.71 -10.01
N GLY A 266 -5.73 1.09 -9.62
CA GLY A 266 -6.98 1.79 -9.33
C GLY A 266 -7.88 1.91 -10.57
N PHE A 267 -8.35 3.11 -10.88
CA PHE A 267 -9.11 3.37 -12.09
C PHE A 267 -8.23 3.18 -13.33
N ASN A 268 -8.85 2.85 -14.47
CA ASN A 268 -8.15 2.65 -15.74
C ASN A 268 -7.01 1.59 -15.67
N SER A 269 -7.08 0.68 -14.69
CA SER A 269 -6.00 -0.27 -14.43
C SER A 269 -5.74 -1.20 -15.62
N ASN A 270 -4.45 -1.48 -15.85
CA ASN A 270 -3.95 -2.47 -16.79
C ASN A 270 -3.29 -3.68 -16.09
N THR A 271 -3.53 -3.85 -14.78
CA THR A 271 -2.91 -4.92 -13.96
C THR A 271 -3.43 -6.31 -14.28
N ASP A 272 -4.61 -6.40 -14.91
CA ASP A 272 -5.40 -7.63 -15.00
C ASP A 272 -5.60 -8.31 -13.63
N ARG A 273 -5.74 -7.52 -12.56
CA ARG A 273 -6.02 -8.00 -11.18
C ARG A 273 -7.24 -7.29 -10.61
N ASP A 274 -8.21 -8.09 -10.17
CA ASP A 274 -9.46 -7.61 -9.57
C ASP A 274 -9.21 -6.74 -8.33
N PHE A 275 -8.33 -7.18 -7.43
CA PHE A 275 -8.02 -6.49 -6.18
C PHE A 275 -7.25 -5.16 -6.34
N MET A 276 -6.73 -4.87 -7.54
CA MET A 276 -6.03 -3.61 -7.87
C MET A 276 -6.84 -2.71 -8.81
N THR A 277 -8.05 -3.12 -9.21
CA THR A 277 -8.86 -2.39 -10.20
C THR A 277 -10.07 -1.74 -9.53
N ALA A 278 -10.24 -0.43 -9.71
CA ALA A 278 -11.48 0.28 -9.40
C ALA A 278 -12.31 0.41 -10.68
N THR A 279 -13.57 0.01 -10.62
CA THR A 279 -14.49 0.05 -11.77
C THR A 279 -15.47 1.22 -11.72
N ASP A 280 -15.68 1.79 -10.54
CA ASP A 280 -16.58 2.90 -10.26
C ASP A 280 -16.25 3.58 -8.92
N ALA A 281 -16.92 4.68 -8.60
CA ALA A 281 -16.72 5.47 -7.39
C ALA A 281 -17.06 4.73 -6.08
N ASP A 282 -17.81 3.62 -6.15
CA ASP A 282 -18.20 2.82 -4.98
C ASP A 282 -17.20 1.69 -4.69
N SER A 283 -16.28 1.42 -5.62
CA SER A 283 -15.20 0.45 -5.48
C SER A 283 -14.46 0.60 -4.16
N LYS A 284 -13.99 -0.53 -3.62
CA LYS A 284 -13.27 -0.59 -2.34
C LYS A 284 -11.93 -1.25 -2.63
N LEU A 285 -10.86 -0.47 -2.59
CA LEU A 285 -9.52 -0.98 -2.88
C LEU A 285 -8.87 -1.44 -1.57
N VAL A 286 -8.36 -2.68 -1.51
CA VAL A 286 -7.57 -3.17 -0.37
C VAL A 286 -6.41 -4.02 -0.87
N PHE A 287 -5.25 -3.39 -1.09
CA PHE A 287 -4.09 -4.06 -1.68
C PHE A 287 -2.75 -3.52 -1.19
N SER A 288 -1.71 -4.33 -1.37
CA SER A 288 -0.31 -3.92 -1.30
C SER A 288 0.32 -4.12 -2.68
N VAL A 289 1.01 -3.11 -3.19
CA VAL A 289 1.60 -3.16 -4.54
C VAL A 289 2.94 -3.84 -4.51
N TRP A 290 3.09 -4.83 -5.39
CA TRP A 290 4.39 -5.30 -5.85
C TRP A 290 4.53 -4.90 -7.32
N ASP A 291 5.56 -4.14 -7.65
CA ASP A 291 5.92 -3.82 -9.03
C ASP A 291 7.43 -4.00 -9.21
N ALA A 292 7.85 -4.56 -10.34
CA ALA A 292 9.26 -4.81 -10.65
C ALA A 292 9.91 -3.68 -11.47
N GLY A 293 9.13 -2.70 -11.92
CA GLY A 293 9.61 -1.47 -12.56
C GLY A 293 8.73 -1.04 -13.73
N GLY A 294 9.03 0.12 -14.28
CA GLY A 294 8.14 0.81 -15.22
C GLY A 294 8.04 2.27 -14.80
N GLU A 295 7.14 3.02 -15.43
CA GLU A 295 6.64 4.28 -14.89
C GLU A 295 5.18 4.07 -14.46
N ASP A 296 4.95 3.94 -13.16
CA ASP A 296 3.73 3.42 -12.59
C ASP A 296 2.85 4.52 -11.99
N THR A 297 1.53 4.33 -12.06
CA THR A 297 0.55 5.33 -11.65
C THR A 297 -0.48 4.76 -10.69
N PHE A 298 -0.67 5.44 -9.56
CA PHE A 298 -1.87 5.32 -8.74
C PHE A 298 -2.94 6.26 -9.30
N ASP A 299 -3.90 5.69 -10.03
CA ASP A 299 -5.04 6.42 -10.57
C ASP A 299 -6.26 6.23 -9.66
N PHE A 300 -6.53 7.23 -8.84
CA PHE A 300 -7.67 7.27 -7.92
C PHE A 300 -8.71 8.31 -8.35
N SER A 301 -8.73 8.66 -9.64
CA SER A 301 -9.48 9.81 -10.17
C SER A 301 -10.99 9.70 -10.09
N GLY A 302 -11.53 8.48 -10.00
CA GLY A 302 -12.96 8.26 -9.92
C GLY A 302 -13.55 8.36 -8.51
N PHE A 303 -12.72 8.59 -7.48
CA PHE A 303 -13.21 8.80 -6.11
C PHE A 303 -13.60 10.26 -5.86
N THR A 304 -14.45 10.45 -4.84
CA THR A 304 -15.04 11.76 -4.48
C THR A 304 -14.79 12.14 -3.02
N GLN A 305 -14.29 11.18 -2.24
CA GLN A 305 -13.91 11.38 -0.85
C GLN A 305 -12.51 11.97 -0.85
N ASN A 306 -12.21 12.86 0.09
CA ASN A 306 -10.85 13.31 0.37
C ASN A 306 -9.92 12.10 0.62
N GLN A 307 -8.79 12.08 -0.06
CA GLN A 307 -7.82 11.01 -0.09
C GLN A 307 -6.49 11.48 0.49
N ARG A 308 -5.67 10.52 0.93
CA ARG A 308 -4.30 10.76 1.38
C ARG A 308 -3.41 9.73 0.73
N ILE A 309 -2.68 10.15 -0.31
CA ILE A 309 -1.91 9.28 -1.20
C ILE A 309 -0.43 9.50 -0.92
N ASN A 310 0.27 8.43 -0.54
CA ASN A 310 1.69 8.45 -0.24
C ASN A 310 2.43 7.44 -1.13
N LEU A 311 3.34 7.93 -1.97
CA LEU A 311 4.10 7.13 -2.93
C LEU A 311 5.40 6.53 -2.36
N ASN A 312 5.67 6.70 -1.06
CA ASN A 312 6.84 6.12 -0.42
C ASN A 312 6.64 4.62 -0.13
N GLU A 313 7.69 3.82 -0.35
CA GLU A 313 7.68 2.39 -0.05
C GLU A 313 7.37 2.10 1.43
N GLY A 314 6.72 0.96 1.71
CA GLY A 314 6.39 0.54 3.08
C GLY A 314 5.36 1.42 3.80
N THR A 315 4.78 2.41 3.12
CA THR A 315 3.75 3.30 3.68
C THR A 315 2.34 2.89 3.27
N PHE A 316 1.36 3.58 3.87
CA PHE A 316 -0.07 3.36 3.64
C PHE A 316 -0.75 4.65 3.17
N SER A 317 -1.78 4.49 2.34
CA SER A 317 -2.64 5.55 1.82
C SER A 317 -4.10 5.34 2.23
N ASP A 318 -4.83 6.46 2.39
CA ASP A 318 -6.27 6.51 2.63
C ASP A 318 -6.98 6.77 1.29
N VAL A 319 -7.61 5.76 0.71
CA VAL A 319 -8.13 5.81 -0.67
C VAL A 319 -9.61 5.42 -0.72
N GLY A 320 -10.42 6.17 -1.47
CA GLY A 320 -11.83 5.82 -1.71
C GLY A 320 -12.72 5.74 -0.46
N GLY A 321 -12.43 6.56 0.55
CA GLY A 321 -13.16 6.62 1.83
C GLY A 321 -12.80 5.53 2.85
N LEU A 322 -11.77 4.73 2.58
CA LEU A 322 -11.16 3.79 3.53
C LEU A 322 -9.93 4.43 4.20
N LYS A 323 -9.31 3.69 5.13
CA LYS A 323 -8.11 4.14 5.86
C LYS A 323 -7.01 3.10 5.82
N GLY A 324 -5.82 3.51 5.36
CA GLY A 324 -4.62 2.69 5.23
C GLY A 324 -4.83 1.41 4.43
N ASN A 325 -5.66 1.48 3.40
CA ASN A 325 -6.14 0.35 2.61
C ASN A 325 -5.29 0.06 1.36
N VAL A 326 -4.52 1.04 0.91
CA VAL A 326 -3.53 0.88 -0.14
C VAL A 326 -2.15 1.02 0.47
N SER A 327 -1.21 0.15 0.10
CA SER A 327 0.18 0.22 0.54
C SER A 327 1.14 -0.12 -0.60
N ILE A 328 2.40 0.29 -0.47
CA ILE A 328 3.46 -0.03 -1.42
C ILE A 328 4.43 -1.00 -0.74
N ALA A 329 4.73 -2.14 -1.37
CA ALA A 329 5.69 -3.09 -0.82
C ALA A 329 7.10 -2.49 -0.75
N ARG A 330 7.93 -3.05 0.13
CA ARG A 330 9.33 -2.65 0.28
C ARG A 330 10.10 -2.96 -1.00
N GLY A 331 10.92 -2.02 -1.45
CA GLY A 331 11.71 -2.07 -2.68
C GLY A 331 10.95 -1.66 -3.94
N VAL A 332 9.70 -1.21 -3.83
CA VAL A 332 8.87 -0.79 -4.96
C VAL A 332 8.86 0.74 -5.06
N VAL A 333 9.02 1.25 -6.27
CA VAL A 333 8.84 2.67 -6.60
C VAL A 333 7.54 2.80 -7.39
N ILE A 334 6.73 3.80 -7.05
CA ILE A 334 5.57 4.21 -7.85
C ILE A 334 5.79 5.69 -8.16
N GLU A 335 5.81 6.04 -9.43
CA GLU A 335 6.22 7.37 -9.88
C GLU A 335 5.08 8.39 -9.80
N ASN A 336 3.85 7.96 -10.07
CA ASN A 336 2.78 8.90 -10.36
C ASN A 336 1.53 8.70 -9.50
N ALA A 337 0.83 9.79 -9.20
CA ALA A 337 -0.47 9.76 -8.53
C ALA A 337 -1.47 10.72 -9.17
N ILE A 338 -2.72 10.27 -9.27
CA ILE A 338 -3.87 11.07 -9.68
C ILE A 338 -4.92 11.00 -8.57
N GLY A 339 -5.17 12.12 -7.92
CA GLY A 339 -6.25 12.32 -6.96
C GLY A 339 -7.62 12.36 -7.63
N GLY A 340 -8.66 12.58 -6.84
CA GLY A 340 -10.06 12.50 -7.19
C GLY A 340 -10.72 13.87 -7.38
N SER A 341 -11.97 13.98 -6.92
CA SER A 341 -12.72 15.25 -6.89
C SER A 341 -13.00 15.78 -5.48
N GLY A 342 -12.32 15.23 -4.47
CA GLY A 342 -12.33 15.75 -3.11
C GLY A 342 -10.98 16.40 -2.79
N ASP A 343 -10.91 17.11 -1.65
CA ASP A 343 -9.68 17.80 -1.25
C ASP A 343 -8.63 16.79 -0.75
N ASP A 344 -7.69 16.46 -1.63
CA ASP A 344 -6.75 15.36 -1.48
C ASP A 344 -5.38 15.84 -0.98
N ILE A 345 -4.63 14.94 -0.34
CA ILE A 345 -3.23 15.15 0.04
C ILE A 345 -2.37 14.16 -0.73
N LEU A 346 -1.51 14.66 -1.61
CA LEU A 346 -0.60 13.85 -2.43
C LEU A 346 0.85 14.08 -1.98
N VAL A 347 1.51 13.00 -1.62
CA VAL A 347 2.93 12.96 -1.22
C VAL A 347 3.67 12.05 -2.18
N GLY A 348 4.59 12.61 -2.95
CA GLY A 348 5.53 11.88 -3.79
C GLY A 348 6.65 11.22 -2.98
N ASN A 349 7.70 10.79 -3.67
CA ASN A 349 8.82 10.07 -3.08
C ASN A 349 10.17 10.71 -3.44
N SER A 350 11.18 9.92 -3.77
CA SER A 350 12.51 10.43 -4.13
C SER A 350 12.85 10.31 -5.61
N ALA A 351 11.93 9.78 -6.41
CA ALA A 351 12.01 9.74 -7.86
C ALA A 351 11.26 10.95 -8.44
N ASP A 352 11.48 11.24 -9.73
CA ASP A 352 10.70 12.26 -10.42
C ASP A 352 9.23 11.79 -10.50
N ASN A 353 8.32 12.56 -9.91
CA ASN A 353 6.91 12.20 -9.82
C ASN A 353 6.01 13.05 -10.72
N ILE A 354 4.94 12.45 -11.26
CA ILE A 354 3.79 13.18 -11.81
C ILE A 354 2.64 13.12 -10.80
N LEU A 355 2.34 14.26 -10.17
CA LEU A 355 1.26 14.39 -9.19
C LEU A 355 0.16 15.29 -9.73
N LYS A 356 -1.08 14.79 -9.75
CA LYS A 356 -2.26 15.52 -10.20
C LYS A 356 -3.31 15.50 -9.11
N GLY A 357 -3.64 16.65 -8.53
CA GLY A 357 -4.67 16.77 -7.49
C GLY A 357 -6.05 16.38 -8.02
N GLY A 358 -6.49 17.06 -9.07
CA GLY A 358 -7.75 16.76 -9.74
C GLY A 358 -8.74 17.91 -9.57
N ALA A 359 -9.84 17.66 -8.87
CA ALA A 359 -10.72 18.74 -8.43
C ALA A 359 -10.82 18.73 -6.91
N GLY A 360 -11.06 19.89 -6.30
CA GLY A 360 -10.99 20.04 -4.84
C GLY A 360 -9.82 20.93 -4.47
N ASP A 361 -9.73 21.35 -3.20
CA ASP A 361 -8.61 22.18 -2.73
C ASP A 361 -7.44 21.26 -2.31
N ASP A 362 -6.55 20.90 -3.24
CA ASP A 362 -5.57 19.83 -3.03
C ASP A 362 -4.26 20.31 -2.37
N VAL A 363 -3.60 19.43 -1.62
CA VAL A 363 -2.26 19.66 -1.06
C VAL A 363 -1.28 18.70 -1.71
N ILE A 364 -0.29 19.25 -2.42
CA ILE A 364 0.66 18.49 -3.23
C ILE A 364 2.08 18.73 -2.71
N TYR A 365 2.77 17.65 -2.40
CA TYR A 365 4.18 17.64 -1.99
C TYR A 365 4.94 16.66 -2.89
N GLY A 366 5.80 17.18 -3.76
CA GLY A 366 6.60 16.40 -4.71
C GLY A 366 7.60 15.48 -4.00
N GLY A 367 8.36 16.04 -3.05
CA GLY A 367 9.42 15.31 -2.38
C GLY A 367 10.77 15.64 -3.00
N LEU A 368 11.64 14.64 -3.17
CA LEU A 368 12.89 14.84 -3.90
C LEU A 368 12.68 14.40 -5.34
N GLY A 369 13.25 15.13 -6.30
CA GLY A 369 13.10 14.79 -7.71
C GLY A 369 13.02 16.06 -8.52
N GLY A 370 12.79 15.93 -9.82
CA GLY A 370 12.35 17.00 -10.69
C GLY A 370 10.88 16.76 -11.00
N ASP A 371 10.03 17.17 -10.07
CA ASP A 371 8.63 16.74 -10.09
C ASP A 371 7.78 17.57 -11.05
N HIS A 372 6.70 16.95 -11.53
CA HIS A 372 5.71 17.59 -12.37
C HIS A 372 4.36 17.60 -11.66
N LEU A 373 3.90 18.79 -11.32
CA LEU A 373 2.79 19.01 -10.39
C LEU A 373 1.64 19.74 -11.09
N TRP A 374 0.43 19.21 -10.94
CA TRP A 374 -0.83 19.81 -11.38
C TRP A 374 -1.78 19.88 -10.20
N GLY A 375 -2.25 21.09 -9.87
CA GLY A 375 -3.30 21.27 -8.85
C GLY A 375 -4.62 20.79 -9.41
N GLY A 376 -5.10 21.50 -10.45
CA GLY A 376 -6.31 21.18 -11.17
C GLY A 376 -7.40 22.22 -10.92
N GLU A 377 -8.63 21.77 -10.65
CA GLU A 377 -9.74 22.66 -10.29
C GLU A 377 -9.82 22.85 -8.78
N GLY A 378 -9.46 24.02 -8.26
CA GLY A 378 -9.54 24.28 -6.81
C GLY A 378 -8.63 25.41 -6.39
N ASN A 379 -8.48 25.61 -5.08
CA ASN A 379 -7.39 26.41 -4.52
C ASN A 379 -6.33 25.45 -4.00
N ASP A 380 -5.33 25.19 -4.82
CA ASP A 380 -4.36 24.14 -4.57
C ASP A 380 -3.13 24.68 -3.84
N THR A 381 -2.48 23.85 -3.04
CA THR A 381 -1.27 24.21 -2.29
C THR A 381 -0.11 23.28 -2.62
N PHE A 382 0.97 23.86 -3.16
CA PHE A 382 2.22 23.17 -3.45
C PHE A 382 3.22 23.41 -2.31
N VAL A 383 3.59 22.35 -1.60
CA VAL A 383 4.37 22.42 -0.37
C VAL A 383 5.83 22.10 -0.63
N TYR A 384 6.75 22.90 -0.07
CA TYR A 384 8.18 22.60 -0.03
C TYR A 384 8.73 22.76 1.40
N LEU A 385 9.48 21.76 1.88
CA LEU A 385 10.01 21.66 3.24
C LEU A 385 11.54 21.74 3.31
N ASP A 386 12.28 21.45 2.23
CA ASP A 386 13.75 21.46 2.20
C ASP A 386 14.33 21.94 0.87
N GLY A 387 15.45 22.65 0.92
CA GLY A 387 16.11 23.17 -0.28
C GLY A 387 16.62 22.13 -1.29
N LYS A 388 16.60 20.84 -0.96
CA LYS A 388 16.97 19.74 -1.87
C LYS A 388 15.82 19.17 -2.68
N GLU A 389 14.59 19.57 -2.38
CA GLU A 389 13.39 19.04 -3.02
C GLU A 389 13.33 19.44 -4.49
N SER A 390 13.73 20.68 -4.81
CA SER A 390 13.69 21.20 -6.17
C SER A 390 15.00 21.89 -6.58
N LEU A 391 15.97 21.10 -7.02
CA LEU A 391 17.30 21.61 -7.36
C LEU A 391 17.32 22.24 -8.76
N LYS A 392 18.10 23.30 -8.96
CA LYS A 392 18.17 24.01 -10.24
C LYS A 392 18.54 23.16 -11.47
N ASP A 393 19.28 22.07 -11.31
CA ASP A 393 19.63 21.15 -12.40
C ASP A 393 18.53 20.13 -12.71
N ASN A 394 17.60 19.92 -11.80
CA ASN A 394 16.39 19.11 -11.97
C ASN A 394 15.20 19.77 -11.25
N PRO A 395 14.71 20.93 -11.73
CA PRO A 395 13.70 21.70 -11.01
C PRO A 395 12.30 21.11 -11.22
N ASP A 396 11.44 21.39 -10.26
CA ASP A 396 10.03 21.05 -10.30
C ASP A 396 9.31 21.99 -11.25
N TRP A 397 8.22 21.49 -11.81
CA TRP A 397 7.32 22.23 -12.66
C TRP A 397 5.90 22.18 -12.11
N ILE A 398 5.37 23.34 -11.76
CA ILE A 398 3.94 23.53 -11.50
C ILE A 398 3.29 23.98 -12.81
N HIS A 399 2.39 23.17 -13.35
CA HIS A 399 1.94 23.30 -14.73
C HIS A 399 0.68 24.13 -14.95
N ASP A 400 -0.12 24.36 -13.91
CA ASP A 400 -1.45 24.98 -14.02
C ASP A 400 -1.77 26.01 -12.93
N PHE A 401 -0.75 26.55 -12.27
CA PHE A 401 -0.90 27.48 -11.14
C PHE A 401 -1.75 28.72 -11.47
N ILE A 402 -2.72 29.04 -10.62
CA ILE A 402 -3.62 30.19 -10.68
C ILE A 402 -3.31 31.19 -9.55
N SER A 403 -2.61 32.28 -9.86
CA SER A 403 -2.31 33.37 -8.91
C SER A 403 -3.58 33.97 -8.31
N GLY A 404 -3.57 34.14 -6.99
CA GLY A 404 -4.73 34.56 -6.19
C GLY A 404 -5.66 33.44 -5.76
N GLU A 405 -5.57 32.24 -6.36
CA GLU A 405 -6.31 31.03 -5.97
C GLU A 405 -5.31 30.07 -5.29
N ASP A 406 -4.34 29.57 -6.04
CA ASP A 406 -3.34 28.62 -5.56
C ASP A 406 -2.28 29.26 -4.64
N LYS A 407 -1.54 28.39 -3.95
CA LYS A 407 -0.49 28.75 -3.00
C LYS A 407 0.75 27.89 -3.16
N ILE A 408 1.92 28.52 -2.93
CA ILE A 408 3.18 27.82 -2.67
C ILE A 408 3.48 27.97 -1.18
N ASP A 409 3.50 26.87 -0.44
CA ASP A 409 3.76 26.87 1.00
C ASP A 409 5.24 26.60 1.29
N LEU A 410 5.88 27.60 1.89
CA LEU A 410 7.28 27.62 2.34
C LEU A 410 7.37 27.86 3.86
N SER A 411 6.26 27.72 4.59
CA SER A 411 6.14 28.16 6.00
C SER A 411 7.01 27.38 6.98
N ASP A 412 7.47 26.18 6.60
CA ASP A 412 8.42 25.36 7.37
C ASP A 412 9.66 25.00 6.54
N PHE A 413 9.96 25.79 5.51
CA PHE A 413 11.06 25.52 4.60
C PHE A 413 12.43 25.58 5.32
N ASN A 414 13.18 24.50 5.21
CA ASN A 414 14.50 24.36 5.79
C ASN A 414 15.60 24.75 4.79
N PHE A 415 16.29 25.85 5.08
CA PHE A 415 17.42 26.34 4.28
C PHE A 415 18.75 25.63 4.58
N GLY A 416 18.81 24.72 5.56
CA GLY A 416 20.04 24.07 6.02
C GLY A 416 20.92 24.91 6.97
N GLU A 417 20.64 26.21 7.10
CA GLU A 417 21.22 27.14 8.07
C GLU A 417 20.14 28.05 8.68
N THR A 418 20.50 29.00 9.56
CA THR A 418 19.54 30.00 10.07
C THR A 418 19.19 31.02 8.96
N GLY A 419 17.93 31.05 8.54
CA GLY A 419 17.39 31.99 7.55
C GLY A 419 15.90 32.28 7.78
N GLU A 420 15.37 33.31 7.13
CA GLU A 420 13.94 33.65 7.07
C GLU A 420 13.60 33.98 5.62
N ILE A 421 12.40 33.60 5.15
CA ILE A 421 11.94 33.92 3.79
C ILE A 421 11.91 35.44 3.60
N LYS A 422 12.55 35.90 2.52
CA LYS A 422 12.56 37.31 2.14
C LYS A 422 12.59 37.48 0.64
N PHE A 423 11.52 38.05 0.09
CA PHE A 423 11.47 38.44 -1.31
C PHE A 423 12.44 39.59 -1.61
N VAL A 424 13.19 39.44 -2.71
CA VAL A 424 14.20 40.40 -3.16
C VAL A 424 14.15 40.58 -4.69
N GLU A 425 14.61 41.74 -5.15
CA GLU A 425 14.74 42.05 -6.59
C GLU A 425 16.04 41.47 -7.20
N ALA A 426 16.98 41.06 -6.35
CA ALA A 426 18.23 40.42 -6.74
C ALA A 426 18.88 39.72 -5.54
N PHE A 427 19.48 38.56 -5.75
CA PHE A 427 20.21 37.86 -4.70
C PHE A 427 21.45 38.63 -4.24
N SER A 428 21.63 38.71 -2.92
CA SER A 428 22.86 39.12 -2.26
C SER A 428 23.71 37.95 -1.77
N GLY A 429 23.17 36.73 -1.86
CA GLY A 429 23.82 35.47 -1.47
C GLY A 429 23.51 35.04 -0.04
N LYS A 430 22.44 35.57 0.56
CA LYS A 430 21.99 35.18 1.90
C LYS A 430 20.93 34.08 1.79
N ALA A 431 21.01 33.12 2.70
CA ALA A 431 19.99 32.09 2.85
C ALA A 431 18.60 32.72 3.08
N GLY A 432 17.59 32.19 2.41
CA GLY A 432 16.18 32.62 2.53
C GLY A 432 15.78 33.78 1.60
N GLU A 433 16.71 34.33 0.82
CA GLU A 433 16.33 35.27 -0.24
C GLU A 433 15.54 34.54 -1.34
N VAL A 434 14.38 35.09 -1.70
CA VAL A 434 13.48 34.58 -2.75
C VAL A 434 13.46 35.57 -3.91
N LEU A 435 13.69 35.09 -5.12
CA LEU A 435 13.65 35.89 -6.35
C LEU A 435 12.63 35.30 -7.32
N LEU A 436 11.67 36.11 -7.74
CA LEU A 436 10.69 35.77 -8.76
C LEU A 436 11.08 36.41 -10.08
N THR A 437 11.28 35.61 -11.13
CA THR A 437 11.61 36.12 -12.47
C THR A 437 10.61 35.57 -13.48
N TYR A 438 9.82 36.46 -14.09
CA TYR A 438 8.86 36.07 -15.12
C TYR A 438 9.46 36.19 -16.53
N ASP A 439 9.45 35.08 -17.26
CA ASP A 439 9.80 35.01 -18.67
C ASP A 439 8.55 35.13 -19.55
N GLU A 440 8.25 36.37 -19.98
CA GLU A 440 7.13 36.69 -20.86
C GLU A 440 7.12 35.89 -22.18
N ALA A 441 8.27 35.43 -22.66
CA ALA A 441 8.34 34.74 -23.95
C ALA A 441 7.89 33.28 -23.85
N ASN A 442 8.11 32.66 -22.69
CA ASN A 442 7.79 31.26 -22.43
C ASN A 442 6.59 31.09 -21.50
N ASP A 443 6.06 32.18 -20.92
CA ASP A 443 4.95 32.17 -19.96
C ASP A 443 5.27 31.34 -18.72
N VAL A 444 6.48 31.55 -18.17
CA VAL A 444 7.00 30.82 -17.01
C VAL A 444 7.56 31.79 -15.98
N THR A 445 7.19 31.62 -14.71
CA THR A 445 7.87 32.25 -13.58
C THR A 445 8.88 31.29 -12.98
N ASP A 446 10.14 31.71 -12.90
CA ASP A 446 11.17 31.06 -12.10
C ASP A 446 11.06 31.57 -10.66
N LEU A 447 10.77 30.66 -9.72
CA LEU A 447 10.86 30.86 -8.28
C LEU A 447 12.22 30.33 -7.80
N GLY A 448 13.18 31.23 -7.59
CA GLY A 448 14.49 30.88 -7.04
C GLY A 448 14.59 31.18 -5.55
N ILE A 449 15.16 30.26 -4.76
CA ILE A 449 15.50 30.49 -3.35
C ILE A 449 16.99 30.30 -3.15
N SER A 450 17.67 31.31 -2.62
CA SER A 450 19.08 31.20 -2.25
C SER A 450 19.22 30.43 -0.94
N LEU A 451 20.03 29.38 -0.95
CA LEU A 451 20.35 28.58 0.25
C LEU A 451 21.57 29.13 1.01
N GLY A 452 22.22 30.18 0.49
CA GLY A 452 23.41 30.81 1.06
C GLY A 452 24.75 30.12 0.74
N GLY A 453 25.85 30.78 1.12
CA GLY A 453 27.21 30.22 1.01
C GLY A 453 27.81 30.22 -0.42
N ASP A 454 28.78 29.32 -0.66
CA ASP A 454 29.47 29.14 -1.95
C ASP A 454 28.65 28.31 -2.97
N LEU A 455 27.37 28.02 -2.68
CA LEU A 455 26.51 27.05 -3.37
C LEU A 455 25.64 27.63 -4.49
N ALA A 456 26.12 28.64 -5.24
CA ALA A 456 25.42 29.20 -6.40
C ALA A 456 25.11 28.21 -7.56
N GLY A 457 25.48 26.93 -7.41
CA GLY A 457 25.20 25.83 -8.34
C GLY A 457 24.15 24.81 -7.86
N ASN A 458 23.72 24.86 -6.59
CA ASN A 458 22.73 23.96 -5.98
C ASN A 458 21.57 24.75 -5.33
N ASP A 459 21.29 25.95 -5.83
CA ASP A 459 20.16 26.75 -5.34
C ASP A 459 18.83 26.08 -5.73
N PHE A 460 17.81 26.33 -4.93
CA PHE A 460 16.45 25.83 -5.15
C PHE A 460 15.77 26.60 -6.28
N LEU A 461 15.07 25.90 -7.17
CA LEU A 461 14.34 26.47 -8.29
C LEU A 461 13.07 25.69 -8.58
N VAL A 462 11.94 26.39 -8.59
CA VAL A 462 10.67 25.87 -9.12
C VAL A 462 10.27 26.67 -10.34
N LYS A 463 9.73 25.98 -11.35
CA LYS A 463 9.21 26.59 -12.57
C LYS A 463 7.70 26.56 -12.55
N VAL A 464 7.08 27.73 -12.68
CA VAL A 464 5.62 27.86 -12.60
C VAL A 464 5.08 28.38 -13.92
N ILE A 465 4.25 27.59 -14.58
CA ILE A 465 3.65 27.93 -15.87
C ILE A 465 2.44 28.85 -15.64
N GLY A 466 2.30 29.89 -16.48
CA GLY A 466 1.00 30.52 -16.74
C GLY A 466 0.74 31.90 -16.17
N GLN A 467 1.68 32.54 -15.45
CA GLN A 467 1.63 33.97 -15.07
C GLN A 467 2.79 34.41 -14.16
N PRO A 468 3.00 35.74 -13.99
CA PRO A 468 3.82 36.27 -12.90
C PRO A 468 3.24 35.92 -11.52
N LEU A 469 4.12 35.54 -10.59
CA LEU A 469 3.76 35.35 -9.18
C LEU A 469 3.97 36.62 -8.35
N THR A 470 3.25 36.71 -7.23
CA THR A 470 3.33 37.78 -6.24
C THR A 470 3.52 37.22 -4.83
N GLU A 471 3.93 38.05 -3.87
CA GLU A 471 4.04 37.61 -2.46
C GLU A 471 2.72 37.07 -1.87
N ALA A 472 1.56 37.41 -2.45
CA ALA A 472 0.25 36.90 -2.01
C ALA A 472 -0.04 35.45 -2.44
N ASP A 473 0.80 34.89 -3.31
CA ASP A 473 0.74 33.50 -3.77
C ASP A 473 1.51 32.54 -2.84
N PHE A 474 2.08 33.06 -1.74
CA PHE A 474 2.93 32.29 -0.84
C PHE A 474 2.40 32.24 0.59
N ILE A 475 2.72 31.14 1.27
CA ILE A 475 2.57 30.97 2.72
C ILE A 475 4.00 30.85 3.28
N VAL A 476 4.38 31.76 4.21
CA VAL A 476 5.77 31.92 4.70
C VAL A 476 5.85 32.20 6.19
#